data_AF-A0A7W1SQ86-F1
#
_entry.id   AF-A0A7W1SQ86-F1
#
_cell.length_a   1.000
_cell.length_b   1.000
_cell.length_c   1.000
_cell.angle_alpha   90.00
_cell.angle_beta   90.00
_cell.angle_gamma   90.00
#
_symmetry.space_group_name_H-M   'P 1'
#
loop_
_entity.id
_entity.type
_entity.pdbx_description
1 polymer ?
#
loop_
_entity_poly.entity_id
_entity_poly.type
_entity_poly.pdbx_seq_one_letter_code
_entity_poly.pdbx_strand_id
1 'polypeptide(L)' 'MGKTKTEAKEVKKSKSPFTKEIYLKWYESMLLMRRFEEKAGQLYTQQKFKGFCHLYIGQEALVAAAVSA' A
#
# COMPACT_ATOMS: atom_id res chain seq x y z
N MET A 1 23.62 40.35 22.21
CA MET A 1 22.25 39.88 21.89
C MET A 1 21.94 40.20 20.43
N GLY A 2 22.47 39.40 19.50
CA GLY A 2 22.13 39.50 18.07
C GLY A 2 21.03 38.50 17.76
N LYS A 3 19.86 38.98 17.35
CA LYS A 3 18.67 38.16 17.07
C LYS A 3 18.93 37.29 15.83
N THR A 4 18.99 35.98 16.03
CA THR A 4 18.97 34.95 14.99
C THR A 4 17.62 35.00 14.25
N LYS A 5 17.63 35.32 12.95
CA LYS A 5 16.50 35.08 12.05
C LYS A 5 16.60 33.64 11.55
N THR A 6 15.79 32.76 12.10
CA THR A 6 15.55 31.42 11.55
C THR A 6 14.60 31.58 10.36
N GLU A 7 15.13 31.43 9.14
CA GLU A 7 14.31 31.33 7.93
C GLU A 7 13.67 29.93 7.89
N ALA A 8 12.38 29.86 8.20
CA ALA A 8 11.59 28.66 7.96
C ALA A 8 11.43 28.47 6.45
N LYS A 9 12.12 27.46 5.91
CA LYS A 9 12.03 27.06 4.50
C LYS A 9 10.61 26.54 4.22
N GLU A 10 9.83 27.27 3.43
CA GLU A 10 8.54 26.82 2.90
C GLU A 10 8.75 25.56 2.04
N VAL A 11 8.26 24.41 2.49
CA VAL A 11 8.32 23.16 1.72
C VAL A 11 7.30 23.24 0.59
N LYS A 12 7.76 23.52 -0.64
CA LYS A 12 6.93 23.44 -1.85
C LYS A 12 6.30 22.05 -1.96
N LYS A 13 4.98 21.96 -1.70
CA LYS A 13 4.19 20.75 -1.84
C LYS A 13 4.13 20.37 -3.32
N SER A 14 4.94 19.42 -3.77
CA SER A 14 4.85 18.87 -5.12
C SER A 14 3.44 18.32 -5.33
N LYS A 15 2.74 18.79 -6.36
CA LYS A 15 1.42 18.24 -6.73
C LYS A 15 1.59 16.78 -7.13
N SER A 16 1.10 15.87 -6.30
CA SER A 16 0.97 14.45 -6.64
C SER A 16 0.05 14.31 -7.86
N PRO A 17 0.36 13.40 -8.80
CA PRO A 17 -0.51 13.15 -9.95
C PRO A 17 -1.87 12.55 -9.56
N PHE A 18 -1.97 11.93 -8.39
CA PHE A 18 -3.20 11.30 -7.88
C PHE A 18 -3.78 12.05 -6.68
N THR A 19 -5.10 11.99 -6.55
CA THR A 19 -5.84 12.57 -5.42
C THR A 19 -5.69 11.74 -4.16
N LYS A 20 -6.01 12.32 -3.00
CA LYS A 20 -5.94 11.62 -1.71
C LYS A 20 -6.85 10.39 -1.67
N GLU A 21 -8.01 10.49 -2.28
CA GLU A 21 -9.03 9.44 -2.32
C GLU A 21 -8.51 8.20 -3.06
N ILE A 22 -7.75 8.40 -4.15
CA ILE A 22 -7.11 7.31 -4.89
C ILE A 22 -6.09 6.58 -4.02
N TYR A 23 -5.23 7.31 -3.30
CA TYR A 23 -4.26 6.68 -2.40
C TYR A 23 -4.92 5.88 -1.27
N LEU A 24 -6.01 6.39 -0.68
CA LEU A 24 -6.76 5.66 0.35
C LEU A 24 -7.38 4.37 -0.23
N LYS A 25 -7.97 4.46 -1.42
CA LYS A 25 -8.51 3.29 -2.12
C LYS A 25 -7.44 2.25 -2.42
N TRP A 26 -6.26 2.65 -2.88
CA TRP A 26 -5.13 1.75 -3.10
C TRP A 26 -4.65 1.09 -1.83
N TYR A 27 -4.51 1.88 -0.76
CA TYR A 27 -4.12 1.36 0.54
C TYR A 27 -5.09 0.29 1.05
N GLU A 28 -6.39 0.57 1.02
CA GLU A 28 -7.43 -0.40 1.43
C GLU A 28 -7.39 -1.66 0.57
N SER A 29 -7.23 -1.50 -0.75
CA SER A 29 -7.17 -2.63 -1.69
C SER A 29 -5.94 -3.51 -1.43
N MET A 30 -4.76 -2.91 -1.28
CA MET A 30 -3.52 -3.64 -1.00
C MET A 30 -3.57 -4.33 0.36
N LEU A 31 -4.12 -3.66 1.37
CA LEU A 31 -4.26 -4.23 2.71
C LEU A 31 -5.20 -5.45 2.70
N LEU A 32 -6.32 -5.35 1.99
CA LEU A 32 -7.24 -6.47 1.82
C LEU A 32 -6.54 -7.66 1.17
N MET A 33 -5.85 -7.45 0.04
CA MET A 33 -5.11 -8.50 -0.66
C MET A 33 -4.08 -9.17 0.26
N ARG A 34 -3.27 -8.38 0.97
CA ARG A 34 -2.29 -8.89 1.93
C ARG A 34 -2.94 -9.79 2.98
N ARG A 35 -4.01 -9.33 3.62
CA ARG A 35 -4.70 -10.08 4.70
C ARG A 35 -5.33 -11.35 4.19
N PHE A 36 -5.91 -11.31 3.00
CA PHE A 36 -6.47 -12.49 2.35
C PHE A 36 -5.40 -13.55 2.09
N GLU A 37 -4.28 -13.14 1.47
CA GLU A 37 -3.15 -14.02 1.13
C GLU A 37 -2.49 -14.62 2.38
N GLU A 38 -2.28 -13.81 3.43
CA GLU A 38 -1.81 -14.29 4.73
C GLU A 38 -2.73 -15.36 5.31
N LYS A 39 -4.05 -15.15 5.22
CA LYS A 39 -5.02 -16.12 5.72
C LYS A 39 -5.07 -17.38 4.86
N ALA A 40 -4.98 -17.24 3.54
CA ALA A 40 -4.90 -18.36 2.61
C ALA A 40 -3.67 -19.23 2.92
N GLY A 41 -2.50 -18.63 3.11
CA GLY A 41 -1.28 -19.34 3.51
C GLY A 41 -1.39 -20.06 4.85
N GLN A 42 -2.05 -19.45 5.84
CA GLN A 42 -2.34 -20.11 7.13
C GLN A 42 -3.25 -21.34 6.95
N LEU A 43 -4.34 -21.21 6.20
CA LEU A 43 -5.29 -22.30 5.97
C LEU A 43 -4.69 -23.42 5.11
N TYR A 44 -3.79 -23.07 4.18
CA TYR A 44 -3.02 -24.03 3.39
C TYR A 44 -2.10 -24.86 4.28
N THR A 45 -1.38 -24.22 5.21
CA THR A 45 -0.53 -24.91 6.20
C THR A 45 -1.34 -25.84 7.10
N GLN A 46 -2.58 -25.45 7.44
CA GLN A 46 -3.53 -26.30 8.19
C GLN A 46 -4.18 -27.40 7.34
N GLN A 47 -3.78 -27.55 6.08
CA GLN A 47 -4.30 -28.53 5.13
C GLN A 47 -5.83 -28.47 4.93
N LYS A 48 -6.43 -27.29 5.08
CA LYS A 48 -7.87 -27.09 4.85
C LYS A 48 -8.28 -27.21 3.39
N PHE A 49 -7.33 -27.05 2.48
CA PHE A 49 -7.46 -27.31 1.04
C PHE A 49 -6.15 -27.87 0.49
N LYS A 50 -6.18 -28.47 -0.70
CA LYS A 50 -5.06 -29.19 -1.31
C LYS A 50 -4.77 -28.67 -2.73
N GLY A 51 -3.61 -29.03 -3.26
CA GLY A 51 -3.11 -28.55 -4.55
C GLY A 51 -2.04 -27.47 -4.36
N PHE A 52 -1.93 -26.55 -5.33
CA PHE A 52 -0.97 -25.46 -5.28
C PHE A 52 -1.58 -24.20 -4.68
N CYS A 53 -0.81 -23.48 -3.86
CA CYS A 53 -1.19 -22.19 -3.30
C CYS A 53 -0.08 -21.19 -3.64
N HIS A 54 -0.34 -20.34 -4.64
CA HIS A 54 0.57 -19.28 -5.04
C HIS A 54 0.11 -17.99 -4.37
N LEU A 55 0.98 -17.37 -3.58
CA LEU A 55 0.68 -16.16 -2.84
C LEU A 55 1.25 -14.95 -3.58
N TYR A 56 0.46 -13.90 -3.74
CA TYR A 56 0.85 -12.64 -4.38
C TYR A 56 1.42 -11.60 -3.39
N ILE A 57 1.89 -12.06 -2.22
CA ILE A 57 2.41 -11.22 -1.16
C ILE A 57 3.63 -10.43 -1.65
N GLY A 58 3.56 -9.11 -1.53
CA GLY A 58 4.62 -8.18 -1.93
C GLY A 58 4.45 -7.59 -3.33
N GLN A 59 3.45 -8.03 -4.08
CA GLN A 59 3.17 -7.54 -5.44
C GLN A 59 1.86 -6.73 -5.53
N GLU A 60 1.22 -6.43 -4.39
CA GLU A 60 -0.13 -5.85 -4.32
C GLU A 60 -0.26 -4.50 -5.03
N ALA A 61 0.81 -3.70 -5.04
CA ALA A 61 0.84 -2.39 -5.69
C ALA A 61 0.64 -2.48 -7.21
N LEU A 62 1.11 -3.56 -7.85
CA LEU A 62 0.96 -3.75 -9.30
C LEU A 62 -0.52 -3.88 -9.68
N VAL A 63 -1.27 -4.69 -8.93
CA VAL A 63 -2.70 -4.90 -9.15
C VAL A 63 -3.50 -3.65 -8.78
N ALA A 64 -3.20 -3.04 -7.62
CA ALA A 64 -3.89 -1.84 -7.17
C ALA A 64 -3.76 -0.69 -8.18
N ALA A 65 -2.57 -0.49 -8.76
CA ALA A 65 -2.35 0.53 -9.79
C ALA A 65 -3.05 0.15 -11.11
N ALA A 66 -2.85 -1.07 -11.61
CA ALA A 66 -3.38 -1.51 -12.91
C ALA A 66 -4.91 -1.44 -13.01
N VAL A 67 -5.64 -1.69 -11.92
CA VAL A 67 -7.11 -1.67 -11.88
C VAL A 67 -7.69 -0.25 -11.83
N SER A 68 -6.85 0.77 -11.63
CA SER A 68 -7.29 2.14 -11.31
C SER A 68 -6.71 3.25 -12.20
N ALA A 69 -5.75 2.88 -13.04
CA ALA A 69 -5.07 3.78 -13.98
C ALA A 69 -5.83 3.88 -15.30
#